data_AF-A0AAU4J6G5-F1
#
_entry.id   AF-A0AAU4J6G5-F1
#
_cell.length_a   1.000
_cell.length_b   1.000
_cell.length_c   1.000
_cell.angle_alpha   90.00
_cell.angle_beta   90.00
_cell.angle_gamma   90.00
#
_symmetry.space_group_name_H-M   'P 1'
#
loop_
_entity.id
_entity.type
_entity.pdbx_description
1 polymer ?
#
loop_
_entity_poly.entity_id
_entity_poly.type
_entity_poly.pdbx_seq_one_letter_code
_entity_poly.pdbx_strand_id
1 'polypeptide(L)'
;MRAGRSTTRGAAVRRSAPPARALAGLLLVTALALTGCSASDAGSDAGGDAKAAAPQQDSRAAGSQADGRAGAAGEGQADGTGSSAPPKLAPAHIIRTVSLSVQVKDTARALDAARTATENAGGYVGDESTTRDAEGHERTEVTLRVPVERYEDVLDDLEGAGKLLSRDAKAEDVTDQVVDVDSRVKSQRASVARVRELMDRATRLSDVVDLEGELSSRQAELEALLARQAALKDRTSLATVTLSLSQTPVKHAEEKKDEDPGFLDALAGGWDAFVAMLRWVAVVLGAVLPFAAVAALLALLWLRVVRPRLPRRAAAAPVSPTPPGAAPAPLPRARPVPEAGQREAPHGDEPGAGE
;
A
#
# COMPACT_ATOMS: atom_id res chain seq x y z
N MET A 1 -47.71 37.56 -50.73
CA MET A 1 -47.64 36.17 -50.23
C MET A 1 -46.52 36.15 -49.19
N ARG A 2 -46.83 36.12 -47.88
CA ARG A 2 -47.05 34.90 -47.05
C ARG A 2 -45.79 34.00 -47.10
N ALA A 3 -45.13 33.57 -46.04
CA ALA A 3 -45.09 33.80 -44.60
C ALA A 3 -43.85 33.00 -44.12
N GLY A 4 -43.28 33.29 -42.95
CA GLY A 4 -42.30 32.36 -42.36
C GLY A 4 -41.35 32.96 -41.34
N ARG A 5 -41.88 33.39 -40.20
CA ARG A 5 -41.10 33.60 -38.97
C ARG A 5 -40.82 32.24 -38.33
N SER A 6 -39.57 31.87 -38.12
CA SER A 6 -39.16 30.79 -37.21
C SER A 6 -38.38 31.40 -36.04
N THR A 7 -39.13 31.70 -34.98
CA THR A 7 -38.58 32.03 -33.66
C THR A 7 -38.43 30.74 -32.88
N THR A 8 -37.21 30.24 -32.71
CA THR A 8 -36.91 29.17 -31.75
C THR A 8 -36.66 29.81 -30.38
N ARG A 9 -37.67 29.75 -29.51
CA ARG A 9 -37.55 30.04 -28.08
C ARG A 9 -36.69 28.94 -27.43
N GLY A 10 -35.50 29.30 -26.98
CA GLY A 10 -34.75 28.48 -26.03
C GLY A 10 -35.47 28.44 -24.69
N ALA A 11 -35.91 27.26 -24.27
CA ALA A 11 -36.50 27.03 -22.96
C ALA A 11 -35.40 27.12 -21.88
N ALA A 12 -35.51 28.10 -20.98
CA ALA A 12 -34.69 28.18 -19.79
C ALA A 12 -35.12 27.08 -18.81
N VAL A 13 -34.33 26.00 -18.75
CA VAL A 13 -34.46 24.97 -17.71
C VAL A 13 -33.97 25.57 -16.39
N ARG A 14 -34.91 25.97 -15.53
CA ARG A 14 -34.62 26.26 -14.12
C ARG A 14 -34.30 24.95 -13.41
N ARG A 15 -33.01 24.64 -13.22
CA ARG A 15 -32.58 23.59 -12.29
C ARG A 15 -32.60 24.19 -10.88
N SER A 16 -33.55 23.76 -10.07
CA SER A 16 -33.61 24.02 -8.63
C SER A 16 -32.46 23.28 -7.94
N ALA A 17 -31.52 24.01 -7.33
CA ALA A 17 -30.53 23.43 -6.43
C ALA A 17 -31.19 23.02 -5.10
N PRO A 18 -30.90 21.84 -4.52
CA PRO A 18 -31.35 21.51 -3.18
C PRO A 18 -30.55 22.31 -2.13
N PRO A 19 -31.14 22.60 -0.95
CA PRO A 19 -30.48 23.40 0.07
C PRO A 19 -29.31 22.64 0.71
N ALA A 20 -28.15 23.29 0.73
CA ALA A 20 -26.85 22.83 1.25
C ALA A 20 -26.81 22.44 2.75
N ARG A 21 -27.97 22.36 3.42
CA ARG A 21 -28.08 21.93 4.82
C ARG A 21 -28.36 20.43 4.98
N ALA A 22 -28.74 19.72 3.91
CA ALA A 22 -28.99 18.28 3.96
C ALA A 22 -27.70 17.43 3.78
N LEU A 23 -26.64 17.98 3.19
CA LEU A 23 -25.37 17.26 2.96
C LEU A 23 -24.41 17.32 4.17
N ALA A 24 -24.57 18.29 5.07
CA ALA A 24 -23.77 18.38 6.30
C ALA A 24 -24.18 17.35 7.37
N GLY A 25 -25.44 16.90 7.36
CA GLY A 25 -25.92 15.87 8.31
C GLY A 25 -25.43 14.46 7.95
N LEU A 26 -25.29 14.14 6.66
CA LEU A 26 -24.89 12.81 6.20
C LEU A 26 -23.38 12.54 6.37
N LEU A 27 -22.55 13.60 6.38
CA LEU A 27 -21.11 13.51 6.64
C LEU A 27 -20.76 13.42 8.14
N LEU A 28 -21.66 13.82 9.04
CA LEU A 28 -21.43 13.79 10.49
C LEU A 28 -21.80 12.43 11.11
N VAL A 29 -22.68 11.66 10.46
CA VAL A 29 -23.06 10.31 10.90
C VAL A 29 -22.06 9.24 10.44
N THR A 30 -21.32 9.48 9.36
CA THR A 30 -20.28 8.56 8.86
C THR A 30 -18.96 8.68 9.62
N ALA A 31 -18.67 9.83 10.24
CA ALA A 31 -17.47 10.03 11.05
C ALA A 31 -17.53 9.39 12.45
N LEU A 32 -18.72 9.08 12.97
CA LEU A 32 -18.89 8.45 14.30
C LEU A 32 -18.90 6.91 14.26
N ALA A 33 -18.86 6.29 13.07
CA ALA A 33 -18.92 4.83 12.92
C ALA A 33 -17.54 4.14 12.82
N LEU A 34 -16.43 4.88 12.88
CA LEU A 34 -15.06 4.30 12.80
C LEU A 34 -14.33 4.17 14.15
N THR A 35 -14.92 4.63 15.25
CA THR A 35 -14.36 4.45 16.60
C THR A 35 -15.12 3.36 17.34
N GLY A 36 -14.80 2.09 17.07
CA GLY A 36 -15.36 0.98 17.84
C GLY A 36 -15.15 -0.39 17.20
N CYS A 37 -13.94 -0.94 17.29
CA CYS A 37 -13.72 -2.39 17.31
C CYS A 37 -12.31 -2.73 17.84
N SER A 38 -12.21 -2.91 19.15
CA SER A 38 -11.19 -3.78 19.76
C SER A 38 -11.81 -4.43 21.00
N ALA A 39 -12.50 -5.55 20.80
CA ALA A 39 -12.83 -6.52 21.84
C ALA A 39 -13.23 -7.80 21.13
N SER A 40 -12.31 -8.76 21.10
CA SER A 40 -12.54 -10.12 20.61
C SER A 40 -13.11 -10.92 21.77
N ASP A 41 -14.35 -11.41 21.61
CA ASP A 41 -14.95 -12.38 22.51
C ASP A 41 -15.03 -13.76 21.85
N ALA A 42 -14.88 -14.77 22.69
CA ALA A 42 -14.65 -16.14 22.36
C ALA A 42 -15.94 -16.97 22.34
N GLY A 43 -15.92 -18.05 21.55
CA GLY A 43 -16.86 -19.19 21.60
C GLY A 43 -17.55 -19.45 20.24
N SER A 44 -17.68 -20.67 19.71
CA SER A 44 -17.31 -22.02 20.17
C SER A 44 -17.36 -23.00 18.97
N ASP A 45 -16.66 -24.13 19.14
CA ASP A 45 -16.91 -25.49 18.61
C ASP A 45 -16.87 -25.82 17.11
N ALA A 46 -15.94 -26.71 16.74
CA ALA A 46 -16.22 -28.14 16.49
C ALA A 46 -15.19 -28.75 15.51
N GLY A 47 -14.53 -29.84 15.93
CA GLY A 47 -13.66 -30.67 15.10
C GLY A 47 -12.60 -31.31 15.97
N GLY A 48 -12.77 -32.54 16.44
CA GLY A 48 -12.95 -33.72 15.61
C GLY A 48 -11.70 -34.58 15.81
N ASP A 49 -11.69 -35.33 16.91
CA ASP A 49 -10.68 -36.33 17.21
C ASP A 49 -10.58 -37.35 16.07
N ALA A 50 -9.42 -37.37 15.39
CA ALA A 50 -9.02 -38.48 14.53
C ALA A 50 -7.51 -38.71 14.67
N LYS A 51 -7.21 -39.55 15.65
CA LYS A 51 -6.03 -40.40 15.79
C LYS A 51 -5.36 -40.75 14.44
N ALA A 52 -4.29 -40.04 14.10
CA ALA A 52 -3.41 -40.41 13.00
C ALA A 52 -2.36 -41.42 13.50
N ALA A 53 -2.59 -42.69 13.16
CA ALA A 53 -1.62 -43.75 13.29
C ALA A 53 -0.45 -43.52 12.31
N ALA A 54 0.77 -43.70 12.80
CA ALA A 54 1.98 -43.76 11.98
C ALA A 54 1.94 -44.97 11.03
N PRO A 55 2.32 -44.83 9.75
CA PRO A 55 2.80 -45.95 8.96
C PRO A 55 4.33 -45.91 8.87
N GLN A 56 4.91 -46.96 9.45
CA GLN A 56 6.27 -47.43 9.31
C GLN A 56 6.52 -47.74 7.82
N GLN A 57 7.49 -47.07 7.19
CA GLN A 57 7.90 -47.37 5.81
C GLN A 57 8.93 -48.50 5.81
N ASP A 58 8.45 -49.68 5.42
CA ASP A 58 9.25 -50.83 5.01
C ASP A 58 9.98 -50.51 3.69
N SER A 59 11.30 -50.36 3.77
CA SER A 59 12.19 -50.38 2.61
C SER A 59 12.35 -51.81 2.08
N ARG A 60 11.48 -52.22 1.16
CA ARG A 60 11.73 -53.38 0.28
C ARG A 60 12.35 -52.90 -1.03
N ALA A 61 13.67 -53.03 -1.09
CA ALA A 61 14.44 -52.95 -2.32
C ALA A 61 14.08 -54.13 -3.24
N ALA A 62 13.51 -53.83 -4.41
CA ALA A 62 13.46 -54.74 -5.55
C ALA A 62 14.70 -54.46 -6.41
N GLY A 63 15.77 -55.23 -6.17
CA GLY A 63 16.97 -55.22 -7.00
C GLY A 63 16.71 -55.94 -8.31
N SER A 64 16.72 -55.20 -9.41
CA SER A 64 16.84 -55.74 -10.76
C SER A 64 18.28 -56.15 -11.00
N GLN A 65 18.50 -57.46 -11.12
CA GLN A 65 19.74 -58.07 -11.57
C GLN A 65 20.01 -57.68 -13.03
N ALA A 66 21.22 -57.22 -13.31
CA ALA A 66 21.83 -57.22 -14.63
C ALA A 66 23.33 -57.51 -14.48
N ASP A 67 23.62 -58.80 -14.51
CA ASP A 67 24.80 -59.46 -15.10
C ASP A 67 26.16 -58.78 -14.99
N GLY A 68 26.95 -59.31 -14.06
CA GLY A 68 28.40 -59.24 -14.13
C GLY A 68 28.94 -60.14 -15.23
N ARG A 69 29.78 -59.58 -16.09
CA ARG A 69 30.83 -60.34 -16.76
C ARG A 69 32.17 -59.65 -16.53
N ALA A 70 32.91 -60.22 -15.59
CA ALA A 70 34.33 -59.96 -15.40
C ALA A 70 35.12 -60.41 -16.63
N GLY A 71 36.07 -59.58 -17.04
CA GLY A 71 36.97 -59.85 -18.15
C GLY A 71 38.24 -58.99 -18.07
N ALA A 72 39.21 -59.53 -17.35
CA ALA A 72 40.66 -59.37 -17.52
C ALA A 72 41.32 -58.01 -17.24
N ALA A 73 42.41 -58.13 -16.46
CA ALA A 73 43.35 -57.11 -16.06
C ALA A 73 44.10 -56.47 -17.23
N GLY A 74 44.43 -55.19 -17.03
CA GLY A 74 45.53 -54.50 -17.68
C GLY A 74 46.06 -53.48 -16.68
N GLU A 75 47.14 -53.85 -15.98
CA GLU A 75 47.93 -52.97 -15.13
C GLU A 75 48.51 -51.83 -15.99
N GLY A 76 48.47 -50.60 -15.47
CA GLY A 76 49.04 -49.46 -16.17
C GLY A 76 48.84 -48.14 -15.44
N GLN A 77 49.77 -47.86 -14.53
CA GLN A 77 50.21 -46.51 -14.14
C GLN A 77 49.24 -45.65 -13.31
N ALA A 78 49.54 -45.61 -12.01
CA ALA A 78 49.31 -44.43 -11.21
C ALA A 78 50.24 -43.31 -11.70
N ASP A 79 49.69 -42.27 -12.31
CA ASP A 79 50.29 -40.94 -12.33
C ASP A 79 49.26 -39.96 -11.77
N GLY A 80 49.61 -39.42 -10.59
CA GLY A 80 48.89 -38.34 -9.96
C GLY A 80 48.99 -37.05 -10.76
N THR A 81 48.13 -36.10 -10.38
CA THR A 81 47.96 -34.74 -10.93
C THR A 81 47.02 -34.59 -12.13
N GLY A 82 45.92 -35.33 -12.12
CA GLY A 82 44.67 -34.81 -12.67
C GLY A 82 44.17 -33.68 -11.77
N SER A 83 44.63 -32.46 -12.00
CA SER A 83 43.89 -31.27 -11.57
C SER A 83 42.50 -31.42 -12.18
N SER A 84 41.54 -31.91 -11.38
CA SER A 84 40.13 -31.87 -11.74
C SER A 84 39.83 -30.40 -11.92
N ALA A 85 39.86 -29.94 -13.18
CA ALA A 85 39.24 -28.68 -13.53
C ALA A 85 37.86 -28.72 -12.86
N PRO A 86 37.48 -27.67 -12.11
CA PRO A 86 36.16 -27.64 -11.50
C PRO A 86 35.16 -27.98 -12.60
N PRO A 87 34.17 -28.86 -12.35
CA PRO A 87 33.18 -29.20 -13.35
C PRO A 87 32.68 -27.87 -13.91
N LYS A 88 32.86 -27.67 -15.23
CA LYS A 88 32.32 -26.51 -15.92
C LYS A 88 30.83 -26.56 -15.62
N LEU A 89 30.39 -25.75 -14.65
CA LEU A 89 29.00 -25.67 -14.28
C LEU A 89 28.25 -25.43 -15.59
N ALA A 90 27.23 -26.25 -15.85
CA ALA A 90 26.33 -26.00 -16.97
C ALA A 90 25.95 -24.51 -16.93
N PRO A 91 25.83 -23.84 -18.10
CA PRO A 91 25.51 -22.41 -18.12
C PRO A 91 24.25 -22.18 -17.28
N ALA A 92 24.42 -21.60 -16.10
CA ALA A 92 23.34 -21.37 -15.17
C ALA A 92 22.48 -20.25 -15.75
N HIS A 93 21.19 -20.50 -15.90
CA HIS A 93 20.24 -19.50 -16.34
C HIS A 93 19.86 -18.66 -15.13
N ILE A 94 20.57 -17.56 -14.91
CA ILE A 94 20.37 -16.68 -13.76
C ILE A 94 19.75 -15.37 -14.23
N ILE A 95 18.61 -15.01 -13.66
CA ILE A 95 18.00 -13.69 -13.82
C ILE A 95 18.68 -12.74 -12.84
N ARG A 96 19.24 -11.63 -13.36
CA ARG A 96 19.87 -10.59 -12.55
C ARG A 96 19.05 -9.33 -12.59
N THR A 97 18.65 -8.86 -11.41
CA THR A 97 17.96 -7.59 -11.23
C THR A 97 18.67 -6.78 -10.16
N VAL A 98 18.83 -5.47 -10.37
CA VAL A 98 19.39 -4.58 -9.36
C VAL A 98 18.63 -3.27 -9.34
N SER A 99 18.38 -2.76 -8.14
CA SER A 99 17.90 -1.40 -7.92
C SER A 99 19.03 -0.58 -7.30
N LEU A 100 19.38 0.54 -7.94
CA LEU A 100 20.44 1.44 -7.52
C LEU A 100 19.84 2.82 -7.27
N SER A 101 20.12 3.38 -6.11
CA SER A 101 19.80 4.78 -5.80
C SER A 101 21.10 5.56 -5.69
N VAL A 102 21.32 6.52 -6.57
CA VAL A 102 22.55 7.31 -6.62
C VAL A 102 22.21 8.79 -6.49
N GLN A 103 22.89 9.46 -5.55
CA GLN A 103 22.82 10.89 -5.40
C GLN A 103 23.84 11.57 -6.32
N VAL A 104 23.36 12.47 -7.17
CA VAL A 104 24.17 13.16 -8.18
C VAL A 104 23.94 14.67 -8.13
N LYS A 105 24.91 15.47 -8.57
CA LYS A 105 24.71 16.93 -8.63
C LYS A 105 23.79 17.35 -9.77
N ASP A 106 23.89 16.64 -10.89
CA ASP A 106 23.16 16.91 -12.13
C ASP A 106 22.60 15.58 -12.63
N THR A 107 21.28 15.44 -12.54
CA THR A 107 20.50 14.26 -12.94
C THR A 107 20.58 14.01 -14.43
N ALA A 108 20.47 15.07 -15.26
CA ALA A 108 20.51 14.95 -16.70
C ALA A 108 21.88 14.45 -17.19
N ARG A 109 22.98 15.01 -16.65
CA ARG A 109 24.33 14.53 -17.00
C ARG A 109 24.60 13.10 -16.56
N ALA A 110 24.15 12.73 -15.36
CA ALA A 110 24.33 11.37 -14.86
C ALA A 110 23.51 10.36 -15.68
N LEU A 111 22.31 10.74 -16.12
CA LEU A 111 21.48 9.94 -17.00
C LEU A 111 22.13 9.72 -18.37
N ASP A 112 22.66 10.79 -18.99
CA ASP A 112 23.37 10.68 -20.27
C ASP A 112 24.61 9.78 -20.16
N ALA A 113 25.34 9.87 -19.06
CA ALA A 113 26.47 8.98 -18.78
C ALA A 113 26.02 7.53 -18.61
N ALA A 114 24.95 7.28 -17.86
CA ALA A 114 24.38 5.95 -17.66
C ALA A 114 23.88 5.32 -18.96
N ARG A 115 23.23 6.11 -19.82
CA ARG A 115 22.80 5.73 -21.17
C ARG A 115 23.99 5.34 -22.03
N THR A 116 25.02 6.18 -22.06
CA THR A 116 26.24 5.93 -22.84
C THR A 116 26.96 4.67 -22.37
N ALA A 117 27.11 4.48 -21.06
CA ALA A 117 27.72 3.26 -20.50
C ALA A 117 26.93 2.00 -20.89
N THR A 118 25.61 2.06 -20.80
CA THR A 118 24.71 0.95 -21.18
C THR A 118 24.80 0.63 -22.67
N GLU A 119 24.73 1.64 -23.53
CA GLU A 119 24.81 1.47 -24.99
C GLU A 119 26.20 0.95 -25.42
N ASN A 120 27.28 1.43 -24.80
CA ASN A 120 28.65 0.94 -25.05
C ASN A 120 28.84 -0.53 -24.66
N ALA A 121 28.14 -0.99 -23.64
CA ALA A 121 28.11 -2.39 -23.23
C ALA A 121 27.26 -3.28 -24.16
N GLY A 122 26.60 -2.71 -25.17
CA GLY A 122 25.69 -3.42 -26.07
C GLY A 122 24.28 -3.62 -25.50
N GLY A 123 23.95 -2.88 -24.44
CA GLY A 123 22.62 -2.82 -23.84
C GLY A 123 21.72 -1.75 -24.47
N TYR A 124 20.54 -1.58 -23.89
CA TYR A 124 19.61 -0.52 -24.28
C TYR A 124 18.89 0.07 -23.07
N VAL A 125 18.40 1.30 -23.24
CA VAL A 125 17.58 1.99 -22.25
C VAL A 125 16.11 1.65 -22.48
N GLY A 126 15.44 1.21 -21.42
CA GLY A 126 14.00 0.94 -21.40
C GLY A 126 13.23 2.15 -20.93
N ASP A 127 12.30 1.94 -19.98
CA ASP A 127 11.47 3.00 -19.45
C ASP A 127 12.28 4.04 -18.68
N GLU A 128 11.95 5.30 -18.92
CA GLU A 128 12.56 6.46 -18.28
C GLU A 128 11.45 7.41 -17.83
N SER A 129 11.55 7.89 -16.59
CA SER A 129 10.64 8.86 -16.01
C SER A 129 11.43 9.89 -15.23
N THR A 130 11.25 11.16 -15.56
CA THR A 130 11.82 12.27 -14.81
C THR A 130 10.72 13.09 -14.17
N THR A 131 10.85 13.30 -12.86
CA THR A 131 9.95 14.13 -12.06
C THR A 131 10.74 15.26 -11.43
N ARG A 132 10.09 16.40 -11.24
CA ARG A 132 10.67 17.55 -10.56
C ARG A 132 9.73 17.97 -9.43
N ASP A 133 10.27 18.19 -8.24
CA ASP A 133 9.49 18.67 -7.10
C ASP A 133 9.25 20.19 -7.16
N ALA A 134 8.48 20.70 -6.20
CA ALA A 134 8.13 22.13 -6.12
C ALA A 134 9.35 23.01 -5.79
N GLU A 135 10.35 22.42 -5.14
CA GLU A 135 11.63 23.02 -4.77
C GLU A 135 12.64 23.04 -5.94
N GLY A 136 12.30 22.38 -7.05
CA GLY A 136 13.08 22.34 -8.28
C GLY A 136 14.11 21.22 -8.34
N HIS A 137 14.10 20.28 -7.39
CA HIS A 137 14.94 19.10 -7.43
C HIS A 137 14.40 18.06 -8.41
N GLU A 138 15.31 17.52 -9.20
CA GLU A 138 14.99 16.47 -10.15
C GLU A 138 15.23 15.09 -9.57
N ARG A 139 14.33 14.18 -9.93
CA ARG A 139 14.46 12.75 -9.71
C ARG A 139 14.17 12.03 -11.03
N THR A 140 15.13 11.24 -11.47
CA THR A 140 15.01 10.42 -12.68
C THR A 140 15.07 8.96 -12.30
N GLU A 141 14.13 8.17 -12.78
CA GLU A 141 14.15 6.72 -12.71
C GLU A 141 14.29 6.18 -14.13
N VAL A 142 15.28 5.32 -14.34
CA VAL A 142 15.56 4.71 -15.65
C VAL A 142 15.81 3.22 -15.49
N THR A 143 15.22 2.43 -16.38
CA THR A 143 15.47 0.99 -16.47
C THR A 143 16.45 0.72 -17.61
N LEU A 144 17.59 0.12 -17.30
CA LEU A 144 18.64 -0.22 -18.24
C LEU A 144 18.67 -1.74 -18.42
N ARG A 145 18.75 -2.20 -19.67
CA ARG A 145 18.92 -3.60 -20.02
C ARG A 145 20.35 -3.82 -20.50
N VAL A 146 21.12 -4.56 -19.72
CA VAL A 146 22.58 -4.73 -19.92
C VAL A 146 22.89 -6.20 -20.16
N PRO A 147 23.70 -6.57 -21.16
CA PRO A 147 24.18 -7.94 -21.32
C PRO A 147 24.88 -8.45 -20.06
N VAL A 148 24.56 -9.69 -19.66
CA VAL A 148 25.09 -10.27 -18.41
C VAL A 148 26.62 -10.34 -18.36
N GLU A 149 27.29 -10.37 -19.51
CA GLU A 149 28.75 -10.38 -19.63
C GLU A 149 29.42 -9.04 -19.30
N ARG A 150 28.66 -7.94 -19.36
CA ARG A 150 29.11 -6.57 -19.07
C ARG A 150 28.39 -5.94 -17.88
N TYR A 151 27.55 -6.73 -17.21
CA TYR A 151 26.69 -6.27 -16.13
C TYR A 151 27.48 -5.65 -14.97
N GLU A 152 28.53 -6.33 -14.48
CA GLU A 152 29.31 -5.83 -13.34
C GLU A 152 30.08 -4.55 -13.71
N ASP A 153 30.69 -4.50 -14.91
CA ASP A 153 31.42 -3.32 -15.40
C ASP A 153 30.51 -2.07 -15.46
N VAL A 154 29.30 -2.22 -16.01
CA VAL A 154 28.33 -1.11 -16.08
C VAL A 154 27.87 -0.72 -14.69
N LEU A 155 27.68 -1.68 -13.79
CA LEU A 155 27.22 -1.41 -12.44
C LEU A 155 28.24 -0.57 -11.66
N ASP A 156 29.52 -0.91 -11.77
CA ASP A 156 30.62 -0.14 -11.16
C ASP A 156 30.69 1.29 -11.72
N ASP A 157 30.51 1.46 -13.04
CA ASP A 157 30.46 2.79 -13.67
C ASP A 157 29.29 3.64 -13.15
N LEU A 158 28.12 3.02 -12.95
CA LEU A 158 26.92 3.69 -12.43
C LEU A 158 27.06 4.08 -10.96
N GLU A 159 27.69 3.23 -10.15
CA GLU A 159 27.99 3.55 -8.75
C GLU A 159 29.00 4.71 -8.64
N GLY A 160 30.00 4.74 -9.53
CA GLY A 160 31.02 5.78 -9.60
C GLY A 160 30.53 7.15 -10.07
N ALA A 161 29.34 7.23 -10.67
CA ALA A 161 28.77 8.48 -11.20
C ALA A 161 28.37 9.48 -10.09
N GLY A 162 28.21 9.02 -8.85
CA GLY A 162 27.78 9.87 -7.74
C GLY A 162 28.04 9.25 -6.37
N LYS A 163 27.20 9.60 -5.40
CA LYS A 163 27.21 8.97 -4.07
C LYS A 163 26.12 7.91 -4.02
N LEU A 164 26.51 6.65 -3.92
CA LEU A 164 25.58 5.54 -3.73
C LEU A 164 24.79 5.73 -2.42
N LEU A 165 23.46 5.68 -2.52
CA LEU A 165 22.54 5.72 -1.38
C LEU A 165 22.07 4.31 -1.00
N SER A 166 21.64 3.53 -1.99
CA SER A 166 21.21 2.15 -1.80
C SER A 166 21.55 1.29 -3.01
N ARG A 167 21.82 0.00 -2.75
CA ARG A 167 21.99 -1.04 -3.76
C ARG A 167 21.28 -2.30 -3.30
N ASP A 168 20.32 -2.73 -4.10
CA ASP A 168 19.56 -3.96 -3.87
C ASP A 168 19.72 -4.87 -5.08
N ALA A 169 20.60 -5.86 -4.97
CA ALA A 169 20.87 -6.83 -6.03
C ALA A 169 20.17 -8.17 -5.74
N LYS A 170 19.51 -8.72 -6.75
CA LYS A 170 18.83 -10.01 -6.71
C LYS A 170 19.28 -10.88 -7.87
N ALA A 171 19.58 -12.14 -7.55
CA ALA A 171 19.90 -13.17 -8.52
C ALA A 171 18.97 -14.36 -8.27
N GLU A 172 18.30 -14.83 -9.32
CA GLU A 172 17.40 -15.97 -9.26
C GLU A 172 17.85 -17.01 -10.28
N ASP A 173 18.13 -18.23 -9.82
CA ASP A 173 18.44 -19.35 -10.71
C ASP A 173 17.12 -19.94 -11.25
N VAL A 174 16.93 -19.82 -12.56
CA VAL A 174 15.76 -20.31 -13.29
C VAL A 174 16.12 -21.44 -14.25
N THR A 175 17.26 -22.11 -14.05
CA THR A 175 17.75 -23.20 -14.91
C THR A 175 16.70 -24.31 -15.06
N ASP A 176 16.10 -24.75 -13.95
CA ASP A 176 15.05 -25.76 -13.97
C ASP A 176 13.81 -25.32 -14.78
N GLN A 177 13.44 -24.04 -14.68
CA GLN A 177 12.29 -23.48 -15.40
C GLN A 177 12.57 -23.44 -16.92
N VAL A 178 13.78 -23.07 -17.32
CA VAL A 178 14.19 -23.04 -18.73
C VAL A 178 14.18 -24.46 -19.31
N VAL A 179 14.76 -25.43 -18.59
CA VAL A 179 14.80 -26.83 -19.03
C VAL A 179 13.39 -27.44 -19.13
N ASP A 180 12.50 -27.13 -18.18
CA ASP A 180 11.09 -27.56 -18.23
C ASP A 180 10.38 -26.98 -19.46
N VAL A 181 10.44 -25.66 -19.64
CA VAL A 181 9.77 -24.98 -20.77
C VAL A 181 10.28 -25.52 -22.10
N ASP A 182 11.60 -25.71 -22.25
CA ASP A 182 12.20 -26.29 -23.46
C ASP A 182 11.68 -27.70 -23.75
N SER A 183 11.58 -28.53 -22.71
CA SER A 183 11.09 -29.91 -22.81
C SER A 183 9.61 -29.96 -23.20
N ARG A 184 8.81 -29.05 -22.62
CA ARG A 184 7.38 -28.89 -22.95
C ARG A 184 7.19 -28.37 -24.37
N VAL A 185 7.97 -27.38 -24.81
CA VAL A 185 7.96 -26.89 -26.21
C VAL A 185 8.25 -28.03 -27.19
N LYS A 186 9.29 -28.83 -26.94
CA LYS A 186 9.63 -29.99 -27.79
C LYS A 186 8.48 -31.00 -27.87
N SER A 187 7.90 -31.32 -26.72
CA SER A 187 6.77 -32.26 -26.62
C SER A 187 5.54 -31.73 -27.36
N GLN A 188 5.22 -30.45 -27.20
CA GLN A 188 4.09 -29.81 -27.83
C GLN A 188 4.24 -29.69 -29.35
N ARG A 189 5.45 -29.38 -29.84
CA ARG A 189 5.76 -29.41 -31.29
C ARG A 189 5.54 -30.79 -31.90
N ALA A 190 6.00 -31.84 -31.23
CA ALA A 190 5.75 -33.22 -31.67
C ALA A 190 4.25 -33.56 -31.64
N SER A 191 3.51 -33.05 -30.65
CA SER A 191 2.06 -33.21 -30.55
C SER A 191 1.32 -32.57 -31.73
N VAL A 192 1.64 -31.32 -32.05
CA VAL A 192 1.10 -30.59 -33.21
C VAL A 192 1.42 -31.32 -34.52
N ALA A 193 2.65 -31.83 -34.68
CA ALA A 193 3.04 -32.58 -35.87
C ALA A 193 2.22 -33.88 -36.05
N ARG A 194 2.02 -34.65 -34.96
CA ARG A 194 1.20 -35.87 -35.00
C ARG A 194 -0.26 -35.59 -35.37
N VAL A 195 -0.83 -34.50 -34.86
CA VAL A 195 -2.22 -34.13 -35.18
C VAL A 195 -2.36 -33.78 -36.65
N ARG A 196 -1.41 -33.02 -37.21
CA ARG A 196 -1.38 -32.73 -38.66
C ARG A 196 -1.28 -34.01 -39.48
N GLU A 197 -0.43 -34.94 -39.08
CA GLU A 197 -0.32 -36.25 -39.76
C GLU A 197 -1.61 -37.09 -39.67
N LEU A 198 -2.34 -37.00 -38.54
CA LEU A 198 -3.65 -37.64 -38.41
C LEU A 198 -4.71 -36.96 -39.29
N MET A 199 -4.67 -35.65 -39.43
CA MET A 199 -5.54 -34.89 -40.33
C MET A 199 -5.32 -35.30 -41.79
N ASP A 200 -4.07 -35.46 -42.22
CA ASP A 200 -3.73 -35.88 -43.59
C ASP A 200 -4.29 -37.27 -43.95
N ARG A 201 -4.54 -38.11 -42.94
CA ARG A 201 -5.13 -39.46 -43.10
C ARG A 201 -6.63 -39.52 -42.83
N ALA A 202 -7.24 -38.43 -42.36
CA ALA A 202 -8.66 -38.43 -41.98
C ALA A 202 -9.55 -38.47 -43.24
N THR A 203 -10.47 -39.43 -43.29
CA THR A 203 -11.39 -39.60 -44.43
C THR A 203 -12.81 -39.13 -44.14
N ARG A 204 -13.15 -38.89 -42.87
CA ARG A 204 -14.47 -38.43 -42.44
C ARG A 204 -14.42 -36.95 -42.08
N LEU A 205 -15.40 -36.19 -42.53
CA LEU A 205 -15.50 -34.75 -42.24
C LEU A 205 -15.61 -34.47 -40.73
N SER A 206 -16.29 -35.32 -39.97
CA SER A 206 -16.35 -35.20 -38.50
C SER A 206 -14.97 -35.22 -37.86
N ASP A 207 -14.14 -36.17 -38.29
CA ASP A 207 -12.81 -36.39 -37.72
C ASP A 207 -11.88 -35.22 -38.06
N VAL A 208 -12.05 -34.61 -39.25
CA VAL A 208 -11.32 -33.39 -39.64
C VAL A 208 -11.70 -32.22 -38.73
N VAL A 209 -12.99 -31.98 -38.50
CA VAL A 209 -13.46 -30.87 -37.64
C VAL A 209 -12.96 -31.05 -36.20
N ASP A 210 -13.01 -32.28 -35.66
CA ASP A 210 -12.52 -32.57 -34.32
C ASP A 210 -10.99 -32.37 -34.22
N LEU A 211 -10.24 -32.83 -35.22
CA LEU A 211 -8.79 -32.64 -35.28
C LEU A 211 -8.39 -31.17 -35.51
N GLU A 212 -9.17 -30.38 -36.24
CA GLU A 212 -8.95 -28.93 -36.38
C GLU A 212 -9.08 -28.22 -35.03
N GLY A 213 -10.10 -28.57 -34.25
CA GLY A 213 -10.26 -28.07 -32.87
C GLY A 213 -9.06 -28.43 -31.99
N GLU A 214 -8.63 -29.70 -32.03
CA GLU A 214 -7.47 -30.16 -31.27
C GLU A 214 -6.16 -29.51 -31.73
N LEU A 215 -6.01 -29.27 -33.03
CA LEU A 215 -4.84 -28.63 -33.60
C LEU A 215 -4.78 -27.16 -33.15
N SER A 216 -5.92 -26.45 -33.17
CA SER A 216 -6.03 -25.06 -32.72
C SER A 216 -5.62 -24.92 -31.25
N SER A 217 -6.20 -25.75 -30.37
CA SER A 217 -5.85 -25.78 -28.93
C SER A 217 -4.36 -26.02 -28.71
N ARG A 218 -3.78 -27.03 -29.39
CA ARG A 218 -2.36 -27.34 -29.22
C ARG A 218 -1.43 -26.27 -29.77
N GLN A 219 -1.81 -25.58 -30.83
CA GLN A 219 -1.04 -24.46 -31.37
C GLN A 219 -1.05 -23.29 -30.38
N ALA A 220 -2.21 -22.95 -29.81
CA ALA A 220 -2.30 -21.91 -28.78
C ALA A 220 -1.42 -22.22 -27.56
N GLU A 221 -1.43 -23.47 -27.09
CA GLU A 221 -0.54 -23.92 -26.01
C GLU A 221 0.96 -23.83 -26.39
N LEU A 222 1.31 -24.21 -27.62
CA LEU A 222 2.68 -24.10 -28.12
C LEU A 222 3.13 -22.64 -28.16
N GLU A 223 2.30 -21.73 -28.67
CA GLU A 223 2.58 -20.30 -28.73
C GLU A 223 2.78 -19.70 -27.34
N ALA A 224 1.95 -20.08 -26.37
CA ALA A 224 2.11 -19.66 -24.98
C ALA A 224 3.45 -20.13 -24.37
N LEU A 225 3.85 -21.38 -24.64
CA LEU A 225 5.14 -21.90 -24.19
C LEU A 225 6.32 -21.21 -24.87
N LEU A 226 6.22 -20.90 -26.17
CA LEU A 226 7.25 -20.16 -26.91
C LEU A 226 7.39 -18.73 -26.40
N ALA A 227 6.29 -18.04 -26.08
CA ALA A 227 6.33 -16.72 -25.47
C ALA A 227 7.03 -16.76 -24.11
N ARG A 228 6.73 -17.77 -23.28
CA ARG A 228 7.41 -17.97 -21.99
C ARG A 228 8.90 -18.26 -22.16
N GLN A 229 9.27 -19.11 -23.12
CA GLN A 229 10.66 -19.41 -23.44
C GLN A 229 11.43 -18.14 -23.84
N ALA A 230 10.84 -17.31 -24.73
CA ALA A 230 11.44 -16.06 -25.16
C ALA A 230 11.63 -15.08 -23.98
N ALA A 231 10.65 -14.98 -23.09
CA ALA A 231 10.73 -14.13 -21.90
C ALA A 231 11.83 -14.59 -20.91
N LEU A 232 11.95 -15.89 -20.65
CA LEU A 232 13.03 -16.42 -19.81
C LEU A 232 14.41 -16.20 -20.44
N LYS A 233 14.52 -16.39 -21.76
CA LYS A 233 15.76 -16.13 -22.49
C LYS A 233 16.17 -14.64 -22.41
N ASP A 234 15.23 -13.72 -22.58
CA ASP A 234 15.47 -12.28 -22.43
C ASP A 234 16.00 -11.96 -21.02
N ARG A 235 15.31 -12.41 -19.98
CA ARG A 235 15.67 -12.13 -18.58
C ARG A 235 16.98 -12.76 -18.11
N THR A 236 17.43 -13.84 -18.77
CA THR A 236 18.68 -14.53 -18.43
C THR A 236 19.87 -14.06 -19.27
N SER A 237 19.63 -13.44 -20.43
CA SER A 237 20.68 -12.85 -21.28
C SER A 237 20.91 -11.37 -20.99
N LEU A 238 19.88 -10.66 -20.51
CA LEU A 238 19.95 -9.24 -20.16
C LEU A 238 19.61 -9.06 -18.69
N ALA A 239 20.55 -8.51 -17.93
CA ALA A 239 20.31 -8.02 -16.60
C ALA A 239 19.45 -6.75 -16.63
N THR A 240 18.59 -6.59 -15.63
CA THR A 240 17.75 -5.39 -15.47
C THR A 240 18.32 -4.53 -14.35
N VAL A 241 18.70 -3.30 -14.68
CA VAL A 241 19.22 -2.31 -13.74
C VAL A 241 18.21 -1.18 -13.64
N THR A 242 17.57 -1.02 -12.49
CA THR A 242 16.71 0.12 -12.19
C THR A 242 17.55 1.16 -11.47
N LEU A 243 17.83 2.28 -12.12
CA LEU A 243 18.64 3.37 -11.60
C LEU A 243 17.75 4.55 -11.22
N SER A 244 17.81 4.94 -9.95
CA SER A 244 17.18 6.14 -9.41
C SER A 244 18.25 7.20 -9.15
N LEU A 245 18.17 8.30 -9.88
CA LEU A 245 19.05 9.46 -9.76
C LEU A 245 18.31 10.59 -9.04
N SER A 246 18.95 11.19 -8.03
CA SER A 246 18.37 12.31 -7.29
C SER A 246 19.41 13.34 -6.87
N GLN A 247 19.02 14.61 -6.84
CA GLN A 247 19.91 15.71 -6.44
C GLN A 247 20.03 15.85 -4.92
N THR A 248 18.92 15.66 -4.24
CA THR A 248 18.77 15.74 -2.78
C THR A 248 18.70 14.30 -2.26
N PRO A 249 19.23 13.96 -1.07
CA PRO A 249 19.07 12.61 -0.54
C PRO A 249 17.60 12.23 -0.63
N VAL A 250 17.30 11.16 -1.37
CA VAL A 250 16.00 10.51 -1.25
C VAL A 250 15.95 10.08 0.20
N LYS A 251 15.21 10.84 1.02
CA LYS A 251 14.55 10.22 2.16
C LYS A 251 13.64 9.22 1.50
N HIS A 252 14.15 8.00 1.28
CA HIS A 252 13.28 6.86 1.33
C HIS A 252 12.44 7.12 2.59
N ALA A 253 11.13 7.11 2.45
CA ALA A 253 10.34 6.73 3.58
C ALA A 253 10.90 5.36 3.93
N GLU A 254 11.94 5.33 4.77
CA GLU A 254 12.22 4.19 5.58
C GLU A 254 10.83 3.90 6.14
N GLU A 255 10.25 2.78 5.70
CA GLU A 255 9.43 2.00 6.60
C GLU A 255 10.23 2.05 7.88
N LYS A 256 9.82 2.94 8.78
CA LYS A 256 10.43 3.03 10.09
C LYS A 256 10.26 1.61 10.55
N LYS A 257 11.35 0.86 10.58
CA LYS A 257 11.41 -0.34 11.40
C LYS A 257 10.83 0.17 12.71
N ASP A 258 9.74 -0.45 13.13
CA ASP A 258 9.19 -0.29 14.46
C ASP A 258 10.27 -0.79 15.43
N GLU A 259 11.34 0.00 15.56
CA GLU A 259 12.23 -0.05 16.69
C GLU A 259 11.40 0.58 17.79
N ASP A 260 10.95 -0.28 18.71
CA ASP A 260 10.16 0.08 19.87
C ASP A 260 10.65 1.42 20.43
N PRO A 261 9.85 2.51 20.33
CA PRO A 261 10.33 3.84 20.68
C PRO A 261 10.79 3.81 22.13
N GLY A 262 12.08 4.04 22.34
CA GLY A 262 12.64 4.12 23.67
C GLY A 262 11.93 5.19 24.48
N PHE A 263 11.95 5.06 25.81
CA PHE A 263 11.31 6.00 26.73
C PHE A 263 11.65 7.48 26.44
N LEU A 264 12.86 7.76 25.94
CA LEU A 264 13.30 9.12 25.59
C LEU A 264 12.66 9.66 24.30
N ASP A 265 12.40 8.80 23.31
CA ASP A 265 11.69 9.21 22.08
C ASP A 265 10.21 9.44 22.33
N ALA A 266 9.60 8.65 23.23
CA ALA A 266 8.25 8.91 23.70
C ALA A 266 8.14 10.24 24.46
N LEU A 267 9.16 10.60 25.26
CA LEU A 267 9.21 11.88 25.97
C LEU A 267 9.41 13.07 25.01
N ALA A 268 10.28 12.92 24.01
CA ALA A 268 10.49 13.93 22.98
C ALA A 268 9.21 14.13 22.14
N GLY A 269 8.56 13.04 21.75
CA GLY A 269 7.26 13.09 21.06
C GLY A 269 6.17 13.74 21.91
N GLY A 270 6.12 13.47 23.21
CA GLY A 270 5.21 14.11 24.16
C GLY A 270 5.47 15.62 24.32
N TRP A 271 6.73 16.05 24.33
CA TRP A 271 7.11 17.46 24.36
C TRP A 271 6.69 18.19 23.10
N ASP A 272 6.88 17.56 21.94
CA ASP A 272 6.49 18.15 20.65
C ASP A 272 4.96 18.29 20.54
N ALA A 273 4.21 17.29 21.03
CA ALA A 273 2.76 17.37 21.17
C ALA A 273 2.32 18.51 22.11
N PHE A 274 3.03 18.73 23.21
CA PHE A 274 2.78 19.83 24.13
C PHE A 274 3.01 21.21 23.49
N VAL A 275 4.12 21.37 22.75
CA VAL A 275 4.40 22.62 22.03
C VAL A 275 3.38 22.85 20.91
N ALA A 276 2.97 21.79 20.22
CA ALA A 276 1.92 21.87 19.20
C ALA A 276 0.57 22.32 19.79
N MET A 277 0.19 21.81 20.96
CA MET A 277 -0.99 22.25 21.71
C MET A 277 -0.89 23.75 22.05
N LEU A 278 0.25 24.19 22.58
CA LEU A 278 0.46 25.59 22.96
C LEU A 278 0.42 26.53 21.75
N ARG A 279 0.99 26.10 20.64
CA ARG A 279 0.94 26.81 19.35
C ARG A 279 -0.51 26.97 18.88
N TRP A 280 -1.32 25.92 18.94
CA TRP A 280 -2.74 25.99 18.59
C TRP A 280 -3.53 26.95 19.49
N VAL A 281 -3.27 26.93 20.80
CA VAL A 281 -3.89 27.88 21.75
C VAL A 281 -3.51 29.33 21.40
N ALA A 282 -2.25 29.59 21.09
CA ALA A 282 -1.79 30.92 20.69
C ALA A 282 -2.46 31.39 19.39
N VAL A 283 -2.62 30.50 18.41
CA VAL A 283 -3.33 30.79 17.15
C VAL A 283 -4.80 31.14 17.42
N VAL A 284 -5.50 30.37 18.27
CA VAL A 284 -6.89 30.65 18.64
C VAL A 284 -7.01 31.98 19.37
N LEU A 285 -6.12 32.28 20.33
CA LEU A 285 -6.11 33.57 21.01
C LEU A 285 -5.90 34.73 20.03
N GLY A 286 -4.94 34.60 19.11
CA GLY A 286 -4.68 35.60 18.08
C GLY A 286 -5.88 35.81 17.16
N ALA A 287 -6.60 34.75 16.82
CA ALA A 287 -7.80 34.82 15.98
C ALA A 287 -9.00 35.45 16.70
N VAL A 288 -9.15 35.24 18.01
CA VAL A 288 -10.28 35.78 18.81
C VAL A 288 -10.10 37.26 19.15
N LEU A 289 -8.86 37.73 19.29
CA LEU A 289 -8.50 39.11 19.64
C LEU A 289 -9.19 40.20 18.78
N PRO A 290 -9.21 40.13 17.43
CA PRO A 290 -9.90 41.12 16.60
C PRO A 290 -11.43 41.12 16.81
N PHE A 291 -12.05 39.95 17.01
CA PHE A 291 -13.48 39.86 17.28
C PHE A 291 -13.83 40.40 18.68
N ALA A 292 -12.98 40.12 19.68
CA ALA A 292 -13.13 40.67 21.02
C ALA A 292 -12.99 42.21 21.02
N ALA A 293 -12.06 42.77 20.23
CA ALA A 293 -11.91 44.20 20.07
C ALA A 293 -13.16 44.85 19.44
N VAL A 294 -13.70 44.25 18.38
CA VAL A 294 -14.95 44.73 17.75
C VAL A 294 -16.15 44.61 18.70
N ALA A 295 -16.28 43.49 19.42
CA ALA A 295 -17.33 43.31 20.42
C ALA A 295 -17.23 44.34 21.57
N ALA A 296 -16.01 44.65 22.02
CA ALA A 296 -15.77 45.68 23.03
C ALA A 296 -16.14 47.08 22.51
N LEU A 297 -15.81 47.42 21.26
CA LEU A 297 -16.20 48.68 20.64
C LEU A 297 -17.73 48.80 20.49
N LEU A 298 -18.40 47.72 20.07
CA LEU A 298 -19.86 47.68 19.96
C LEU A 298 -20.54 47.79 21.33
N ALA A 299 -20.01 47.11 22.35
CA ALA A 299 -20.50 47.22 23.73
C ALA A 299 -20.32 48.65 24.26
N LEU A 300 -19.18 49.29 23.99
CA LEU A 300 -18.90 50.67 24.42
C LEU A 300 -19.82 51.68 23.71
N LEU A 301 -20.08 51.48 22.41
CA LEU A 301 -21.05 52.25 21.64
C LEU A 301 -22.48 52.06 22.19
N TRP A 302 -22.88 50.81 22.49
CA TRP A 302 -24.18 50.50 23.10
C TRP A 302 -24.33 51.12 24.49
N LEU A 303 -23.30 51.05 25.33
CA LEU A 303 -23.27 51.69 26.65
C LEU A 303 -23.30 53.23 26.56
N ARG A 304 -22.75 53.84 25.51
CA ARG A 304 -22.77 55.29 25.31
C ARG A 304 -24.07 55.79 24.68
N VAL A 305 -24.72 55.01 23.82
CA VAL A 305 -25.89 55.43 23.03
C VAL A 305 -27.21 54.94 23.64
N VAL A 306 -27.26 53.71 24.14
CA VAL A 306 -28.47 53.04 24.65
C VAL A 306 -28.62 53.21 26.16
N ARG A 307 -27.52 53.17 26.92
CA ARG A 307 -27.56 53.35 28.39
C ARG A 307 -28.16 54.69 28.87
N PRO A 308 -27.93 55.85 28.21
CA PRO A 308 -28.62 57.08 28.57
C PRO A 308 -30.09 57.15 28.06
N ARG A 309 -30.53 56.17 27.26
CA ARG A 309 -31.92 56.08 26.75
C ARG A 309 -32.74 54.94 27.34
N LEU A 310 -32.14 54.12 28.21
CA LEU A 310 -32.91 53.20 29.05
C LEU A 310 -33.70 54.04 30.06
N PRO A 311 -35.05 53.99 30.06
CA PRO A 311 -35.82 54.65 31.09
C PRO A 311 -35.37 54.07 32.43
N ARG A 312 -34.86 54.94 33.32
CA ARG A 312 -34.85 54.64 34.75
C ARG A 312 -36.27 54.20 35.07
N ARG A 313 -36.46 52.91 35.34
CA ARG A 313 -37.71 52.37 35.86
C ARG A 313 -38.11 53.32 36.98
N ALA A 314 -39.22 54.03 36.76
CA ALA A 314 -39.72 55.01 37.68
C ALA A 314 -39.74 54.38 39.07
N ALA A 315 -39.06 55.04 40.00
CA ALA A 315 -39.16 54.74 41.41
C ALA A 315 -40.64 54.67 41.75
N ALA A 316 -41.08 53.51 42.23
CA ALA A 316 -42.37 53.42 42.91
C ALA A 316 -42.35 54.45 44.05
N ALA A 317 -43.36 55.31 44.05
CA ALA A 317 -43.51 56.42 44.98
C ALA A 317 -43.58 55.92 46.44
N PRO A 318 -43.16 56.76 47.39
CA PRO A 318 -42.86 56.37 48.77
C PRO A 318 -44.13 56.31 49.62
N VAL A 319 -44.26 55.25 50.41
CA VAL A 319 -45.03 55.30 51.67
C VAL A 319 -44.05 55.63 52.80
N SER A 320 -44.36 56.67 53.55
CA SER A 320 -43.66 57.13 54.76
C SER A 320 -44.72 57.34 55.86
N PRO A 321 -44.36 57.54 57.14
CA PRO A 321 -43.90 56.52 58.10
C PRO A 321 -44.69 56.61 59.43
N THR A 322 -44.17 55.97 60.51
CA THR A 322 -44.21 56.42 61.94
C THR A 322 -45.16 55.63 62.88
N PRO A 323 -44.83 55.35 64.18
CA PRO A 323 -43.54 55.01 64.79
C PRO A 323 -43.68 53.94 65.95
N PRO A 324 -42.93 53.93 67.09
CA PRO A 324 -42.39 52.68 67.65
C PRO A 324 -43.02 52.28 68.99
N GLY A 325 -42.73 51.06 69.44
CA GLY A 325 -42.83 50.71 70.86
C GLY A 325 -43.61 49.43 71.12
N ALA A 326 -42.87 48.35 71.40
CA ALA A 326 -43.09 47.45 72.55
C ALA A 326 -42.26 46.17 72.35
N ALA A 327 -41.38 45.90 73.30
CA ALA A 327 -40.70 44.63 73.53
C ALA A 327 -41.69 43.56 74.08
N PRO A 328 -41.26 42.38 74.58
CA PRO A 328 -40.41 41.32 74.02
C PRO A 328 -41.08 39.90 74.09
N ALA A 329 -40.61 38.94 73.26
CA ALA A 329 -40.66 37.45 73.43
C ALA A 329 -42.05 36.75 73.64
N PRO A 330 -42.23 35.40 73.57
CA PRO A 330 -41.28 34.28 73.37
C PRO A 330 -41.66 33.25 72.27
N LEU A 331 -40.80 32.22 72.10
CA LEU A 331 -41.04 30.91 71.43
C LEU A 331 -42.26 30.16 72.07
N PRO A 332 -42.79 28.98 71.63
CA PRO A 332 -42.33 27.98 70.63
C PRO A 332 -43.46 27.30 69.78
N ARG A 333 -43.11 26.41 68.84
CA ARG A 333 -43.61 25.00 68.68
C ARG A 333 -43.52 24.46 67.25
N ALA A 334 -43.33 23.15 67.19
CA ALA A 334 -42.97 22.34 66.03
C ALA A 334 -44.17 21.61 65.38
N ARG A 335 -43.95 21.23 64.09
CA ARG A 335 -44.49 20.08 63.30
C ARG A 335 -46.00 20.06 62.95
N PRO A 336 -46.45 19.36 61.87
CA PRO A 336 -45.83 18.20 61.19
C PRO A 336 -45.77 18.22 59.65
N VAL A 337 -45.12 17.19 59.10
CA VAL A 337 -45.03 16.74 57.69
C VAL A 337 -46.30 15.94 57.31
N PRO A 338 -46.80 16.03 56.07
CA PRO A 338 -46.79 14.90 55.10
C PRO A 338 -46.57 15.40 53.65
N GLU A 339 -46.32 14.65 52.58
CA GLU A 339 -45.84 13.29 52.25
C GLU A 339 -45.75 13.28 50.69
N ALA A 340 -44.88 12.42 50.15
CA ALA A 340 -44.97 11.73 48.85
C ALA A 340 -44.73 12.47 47.50
N GLY A 341 -43.83 11.85 46.70
CA GLY A 341 -43.79 11.95 45.24
C GLY A 341 -42.37 11.90 44.64
N GLN A 342 -41.60 10.81 44.79
CA GLN A 342 -41.33 9.80 43.72
C GLN A 342 -40.74 10.40 42.42
N ARG A 343 -39.54 10.08 41.91
CA ARG A 343 -38.79 8.80 41.81
C ARG A 343 -37.30 9.09 41.54
N GLU A 344 -36.44 8.30 42.16
CA GLU A 344 -35.06 8.07 41.74
C GLU A 344 -34.85 6.54 41.75
N ALA A 345 -34.24 6.01 40.69
CA ALA A 345 -33.75 4.64 40.64
C ALA A 345 -32.43 4.64 39.84
N PRO A 346 -31.31 4.29 40.48
CA PRO A 346 -30.07 3.94 39.79
C PRO A 346 -29.82 2.42 39.83
N HIS A 347 -28.91 1.99 38.97
CA HIS A 347 -28.12 0.75 39.01
C HIS A 347 -28.84 -0.60 38.91
N GLY A 348 -28.50 -1.32 37.85
CA GLY A 348 -28.38 -2.77 37.85
C GLY A 348 -26.94 -3.14 37.51
N ASP A 349 -26.25 -3.76 38.47
CA ASP A 349 -25.17 -4.72 38.21
C ASP A 349 -25.80 -6.12 38.01
N GLU A 350 -25.05 -6.97 37.30
CA GLU A 350 -25.17 -8.41 36.98
C GLU A 350 -25.61 -9.35 38.13
N PRO A 351 -25.73 -10.72 38.04
CA PRO A 351 -25.34 -11.69 36.97
C PRO A 351 -26.32 -12.87 36.71
N GLY A 352 -25.98 -13.73 35.74
CA GLY A 352 -26.04 -15.19 35.93
C GLY A 352 -27.12 -16.03 35.20
N ALA A 353 -26.61 -16.91 34.33
CA ALA A 353 -26.96 -18.34 34.17
C ALA A 353 -28.28 -18.78 33.51
N GLY A 354 -28.11 -19.60 32.46
CA GLY A 354 -28.78 -20.88 32.30
C GLY A 354 -30.01 -20.93 31.40
N GLU A 355 -29.81 -21.35 30.14
CA GLU A 355 -30.33 -22.58 29.49
C GLU A 355 -30.00 -22.58 28.00
#